data_AF-L0AAM4-F1
#
_entry.id   AF-L0AAM4-F1
#
_cell.length_a   1.000
_cell.length_b   1.000
_cell.length_c   1.000
_cell.angle_alpha   90.00
_cell.angle_beta   90.00
_cell.angle_gamma   90.00
#
_symmetry.space_group_name_H-M   'P 1'
#
loop_
_entity.id
_entity.type
_entity.pdbx_description
1 polymer ?
#
loop_
_entity_poly.entity_id
_entity_poly.type
_entity_poly.pdbx_seq_one_letter_code
_entity_poly.pdbx_strand_id
1 'polypeptide(L)'
;MIKMVRDRVVMAKELKGKKDVNGKSYEYEYYTLPLNIYVKKHIIEKFGKNFVVEIDENTGVICIKPKPLEDFIGITKCPSPWASNL
;
A
#
# COMPACT_ATOMS: atom_id res chain seq x y z
N MET A 1 20.33 -12.24 -15.79
CA MET A 1 20.12 -11.66 -14.43
C MET A 1 18.76 -12.15 -13.94
N ILE A 2 18.70 -12.94 -12.87
CA ILE A 2 17.44 -13.49 -12.36
C ILE A 2 16.76 -12.41 -11.52
N LYS A 3 15.56 -11.99 -11.91
CA LYS A 3 14.77 -11.01 -11.16
C LYS A 3 14.20 -11.69 -9.91
N MET A 4 14.83 -11.52 -8.76
CA MET A 4 14.28 -11.96 -7.47
C MET A 4 13.25 -10.94 -7.00
N VAL A 5 12.00 -11.15 -7.41
CA VAL A 5 10.85 -10.41 -6.87
C VAL A 5 10.14 -11.30 -5.86
N ARG A 6 9.99 -10.83 -4.63
CA ARG A 6 9.09 -11.45 -3.65
C ARG A 6 7.76 -10.72 -3.67
N ASP A 7 6.67 -11.46 -3.86
CA ASP A 7 5.32 -10.95 -3.75
C ASP A 7 4.62 -11.49 -2.49
N ARG A 8 3.82 -10.65 -1.84
CA ARG A 8 2.95 -11.08 -0.75
C ARG A 8 1.64 -10.33 -0.76
N VAL A 9 0.56 -11.05 -0.49
CA VAL A 9 -0.75 -10.45 -0.24
C VAL A 9 -0.80 -9.98 1.21
N VAL A 10 -1.23 -8.74 1.40
CA VAL A 10 -1.36 -8.13 2.72
C VAL A 10 -2.70 -7.41 2.82
N MET A 11 -3.20 -7.30 4.05
CA MET A 11 -4.40 -6.55 4.35
C MET A 11 -4.05 -5.28 5.12
N ALA A 12 -4.56 -4.13 4.68
CA ALA A 12 -4.44 -2.88 5.40
C ALA A 12 -5.19 -2.96 6.73
N LYS A 13 -4.49 -2.64 7.81
CA LYS A 13 -5.04 -2.56 9.16
C LYS A 13 -5.58 -1.17 9.41
N GLU A 14 -6.80 -1.10 9.93
CA GLU A 14 -7.40 0.14 10.42
C GLU A 14 -6.95 0.41 11.86
N LEU A 15 -6.53 1.64 12.11
CA LEU A 15 -6.09 2.12 13.42
C LEU A 15 -6.89 3.36 13.77
N LYS A 16 -7.53 3.31 14.94
CA LYS A 16 -8.23 4.44 15.53
C LYS A 16 -7.42 4.93 16.71
N GLY A 17 -7.08 6.21 16.69
CA GLY A 17 -6.43 6.88 17.80
C GLY A 17 -7.29 8.02 18.30
N LYS A 18 -7.12 8.35 19.58
CA LYS A 18 -7.73 9.51 20.21
C LYS A 18 -6.62 10.38 20.76
N LYS A 19 -6.67 11.68 20.50
CA LYS A 19 -5.74 12.67 21.04
C LYS A 19 -6.51 13.81 21.65
N ASP A 20 -6.26 14.08 22.92
CA ASP A 20 -6.80 15.25 23.60
C ASP A 20 -5.81 16.41 23.48
N VAL A 21 -6.26 17.54 22.95
CA VAL A 21 -5.46 18.76 22.77
C VAL A 21 -6.27 19.94 23.31
N ASN A 22 -5.75 20.62 24.33
CA ASN A 22 -6.40 21.78 24.98
C ASN A 22 -7.88 21.52 25.36
N GLY A 23 -8.17 20.35 25.94
CA GLY A 23 -9.53 19.97 26.35
C GLY A 23 -10.46 19.59 25.20
N LYS A 24 -9.99 19.59 23.95
CA LYS A 24 -10.73 19.06 22.79
C LYS A 24 -10.21 17.66 22.45
N SER A 25 -11.12 16.70 22.37
CA SER A 25 -10.82 15.34 21.91
C SER A 25 -10.88 15.25 20.39
N TYR A 26 -9.83 14.73 19.77
CA TYR A 26 -9.76 14.45 18.35
C TYR A 26 -9.60 12.95 18.13
N GLU A 27 -10.47 12.39 17.30
CA GLU A 27 -10.33 11.01 16.83
C GLU A 27 -9.72 11.01 15.43
N TYR A 28 -8.77 10.11 15.20
CA TYR A 28 -8.15 9.92 13.90
C TYR A 28 -8.22 8.46 13.49
N GLU A 29 -8.64 8.24 12.25
CA GLU A 29 -8.68 6.94 11.60
C GLU A 29 -7.61 6.92 10.51
N TYR A 30 -6.73 5.93 10.57
CA TYR A 30 -5.71 5.73 9.55
C TYR A 30 -5.51 4.27 9.23
N TYR A 31 -4.97 4.01 8.05
CA TYR A 31 -4.74 2.67 7.54
C TYR A 31 -3.24 2.43 7.40
N THR A 32 -2.80 1.24 7.76
CA THR A 32 -1.39 0.85 7.66
C THR A 32 -1.22 -0.52 7.03
N LEU A 33 -0.15 -0.66 6.25
CA LEU A 33 0.37 -1.93 5.75
C LEU A 33 1.54 -2.42 6.63
N PRO A 34 2.03 -3.65 6.45
CA PRO A 34 3.24 -4.11 7.14
C PRO A 34 4.39 -3.10 7.04
N LEU A 35 5.24 -3.06 8.07
CA LEU A 35 6.26 -2.02 8.25
C LEU A 35 5.69 -0.62 8.55
N ASN A 36 4.45 -0.53 9.03
CA ASN A 36 3.77 0.72 9.40
C ASN A 36 3.66 1.73 8.25
N ILE A 37 3.56 1.23 7.01
CA ILE A 37 3.40 2.09 5.84
C ILE A 37 1.98 2.64 5.85
N TYR A 38 1.87 3.96 6.01
CA TYR A 38 0.59 4.66 6.01
C TYR A 38 -0.07 4.63 4.63
N VAL A 39 -1.37 4.36 4.62
CA VAL A 39 -2.23 4.41 3.44
C VAL A 39 -3.31 5.45 3.67
N LYS A 40 -3.48 6.36 2.71
CA LYS A 40 -4.50 7.40 2.77
C LYS A 40 -5.90 6.79 2.70
N LYS A 41 -6.82 7.32 3.50
CA LYS A 41 -8.21 6.84 3.59
C LYS A 41 -8.90 6.74 2.22
N HIS A 42 -8.77 7.76 1.36
CA HIS A 42 -9.39 7.74 0.02
C HIS A 42 -8.88 6.61 -0.89
N ILE A 43 -7.66 6.08 -0.67
CA ILE A 43 -7.15 4.93 -1.41
C ILE A 43 -7.88 3.66 -0.97
N ILE A 44 -8.10 3.52 0.34
CA ILE A 44 -8.84 2.39 0.91
C ILE A 44 -10.31 2.42 0.48
N GLU A 45 -10.94 3.60 0.52
CA GLU A 45 -12.34 3.76 0.09
C GLU A 45 -12.52 3.42 -1.39
N LYS A 46 -11.54 3.78 -2.24
CA LYS A 46 -11.61 3.54 -3.68
C LYS A 46 -11.24 2.11 -4.10
N PHE A 47 -10.26 1.49 -3.44
CA PHE A 47 -9.66 0.24 -3.93
C PHE A 47 -9.75 -0.93 -2.93
N GLY A 48 -10.29 -0.72 -1.74
CA GLY A 48 -10.41 -1.72 -0.69
C GLY A 48 -9.15 -1.87 0.18
N LYS A 49 -9.17 -2.89 1.06
CA LYS A 49 -8.14 -3.13 2.07
C LYS A 49 -7.10 -4.18 1.65
N ASN A 50 -7.24 -4.84 0.51
CA ASN A 50 -6.32 -5.89 0.06
C ASN A 50 -5.26 -5.32 -0.86
N PHE A 51 -3.99 -5.66 -0.62
CA PHE A 51 -2.86 -5.15 -1.38
C PHE A 51 -1.89 -6.29 -1.73
N VAL A 52 -1.14 -6.09 -2.81
CA VAL A 52 0.04 -6.89 -3.16
C VAL A 52 1.27 -6.03 -2.92
N VAL A 53 2.23 -6.57 -2.17
CA VAL A 53 3.55 -5.96 -1.95
C VAL A 53 4.57 -6.76 -2.72
N GLU A 54 5.20 -6.11 -3.69
CA GLU A 54 6.33 -6.63 -4.47
C GLU A 54 7.61 -5.98 -3.98
N ILE A 55 8.63 -6.79 -3.69
CA ILE A 55 9.96 -6.31 -3.30
C ILE A 55 10.96 -6.82 -4.32
N ASP A 56 11.65 -5.90 -4.99
CA ASP A 56 12.82 -6.22 -5.80
C ASP A 56 14.04 -6.29 -4.89
N GLU A 57 14.59 -7.49 -4.70
CA GLU A 57 15.72 -7.69 -3.78
C GLU A 57 17.04 -7.14 -4.32
N ASN A 58 17.14 -6.87 -5.62
CA ASN A 58 18.36 -6.30 -6.21
C ASN A 58 18.41 -4.79 -6.04
N THR A 59 17.26 -4.11 -6.17
CA THR A 59 17.17 -2.64 -6.12
C THR A 59 16.66 -2.12 -4.79
N GLY A 60 16.08 -2.98 -3.95
CA GLY A 60 15.40 -2.60 -2.71
C GLY A 60 14.07 -1.86 -2.93
N VAL A 61 13.59 -1.78 -4.18
CA VAL A 61 12.34 -1.08 -4.51
C VAL A 61 11.15 -1.89 -4.01
N ILE A 62 10.28 -1.22 -3.24
CA ILE A 62 9.02 -1.78 -2.73
C ILE A 62 7.86 -1.17 -3.51
N CYS A 63 7.10 -2.01 -4.21
CA CYS A 63 5.89 -1.64 -4.92
C CYS A 63 4.66 -2.15 -4.18
N ILE A 64 3.75 -1.24 -3.82
CA ILE A 64 2.50 -1.57 -3.15
C ILE A 64 1.37 -1.27 -4.11
N LYS A 65 0.61 -2.28 -4.46
CA LYS A 65 -0.51 -2.17 -5.39
C LYS A 65 -1.78 -2.57 -4.63
N PRO A 66 -2.86 -1.76 -4.68
CA PRO A 66 -4.15 -2.29 -4.31
C PRO A 66 -4.38 -3.54 -5.15
N LYS A 67 -4.86 -4.61 -4.54
CA LYS A 67 -5.35 -5.74 -5.30
C LYS A 67 -6.65 -5.24 -5.95
N PRO A 68 -6.68 -4.95 -7.26
CA PRO A 68 -7.89 -4.42 -7.85
C PRO A 68 -9.03 -5.38 -7.56
N LEU A 69 -10.23 -4.85 -7.30
CA LEU A 69 -11.47 -5.65 -7.35
C LEU A 69 -11.55 -6.44 -8.67
N GLU A 70 -10.90 -5.90 -9.70
CA GLU A 70 -10.76 -6.40 -11.07
C GLU A 70 -9.56 -7.34 -11.29
N ASP A 71 -8.97 -7.99 -10.27
CA ASP A 71 -8.08 -9.16 -10.52
C ASP A 71 -8.86 -10.41 -11.01
N PHE A 72 -10.02 -10.19 -11.64
CA PHE A 72 -10.64 -11.00 -12.69
C PHE A 72 -10.19 -10.59 -14.12
N ILE A 73 -9.56 -9.43 -14.31
CA ILE A 73 -9.20 -8.83 -15.61
C ILE A 73 -7.87 -8.04 -15.48
N GLY A 74 -6.74 -8.73 -15.66
CA GLY A 74 -5.56 -8.19 -16.35
C GLY A 74 -4.88 -6.92 -15.82
N ILE A 75 -4.22 -7.02 -14.67
CA ILE A 75 -3.11 -6.21 -14.11
C ILE A 75 -2.60 -5.05 -15.02
N THR A 76 -2.99 -3.82 -14.69
CA THR A 76 -2.26 -2.62 -15.12
C THR A 76 -0.94 -2.53 -14.36
N LYS A 77 0.18 -2.62 -15.08
CA LYS A 77 1.52 -2.40 -14.50
C LYS A 77 1.62 -0.94 -14.07
N CYS A 78 1.91 -0.69 -12.79
CA CYS A 78 2.31 0.64 -12.35
C CYS A 78 3.52 1.08 -13.18
N PRO A 79 3.44 2.19 -13.93
CA PRO A 79 4.63 2.78 -14.50
C PRO A 79 5.46 3.30 -13.33
N SER A 80 6.60 2.65 -13.07
CA SER A 80 7.63 3.30 -12.26
C SER A 80 8.08 4.53 -13.04
N PRO A 81 7.98 5.75 -12.49
CA PRO A 81 8.50 6.95 -13.16
C PRO A 81 10.02 6.86 -13.42
N TRP A 82 10.70 5.92 -12.77
CA TRP A 82 12.14 5.65 -12.91
C TRP A 82 12.45 4.42 -13.78
N ALA A 83 11.45 3.74 -14.36
CA ALA A 83 11.67 2.66 -15.33
C ALA A 83 11.88 3.18 -16.76
N SER A 84 12.20 4.46 -16.91
CA SER A 84 12.58 5.08 -18.18
C SER A 84 14.09 4.99 -18.35
N ASN A 85 14.50 4.19 -19.35
CA ASN A 85 15.82 4.16 -20.01
C ASN A 85 16.97 3.49 -19.26
N LEU A 86 17.11 2.18 -19.48
CA LEU A 86 18.40 1.51 -19.74
C LEU A 86 18.17 0.42 -20.79
#